data_AF-A0A7K8X1S6-F1
#
_entry.id   AF-A0A7K8X1S6-F1
#
_cell.length_a   1.000
_cell.length_b   1.000
_cell.length_c   1.000
_cell.angle_alpha   90.00
_cell.angle_beta   90.00
_cell.angle_gamma   90.00
#
_symmetry.space_group_name_H-M   'P 1'
#
loop_
_entity.id
_entity.type
_entity.pdbx_description
1 polymer ?
#
loop_
_entity_poly.entity_id
_entity_poly.type
_entity_poly.pdbx_seq_one_letter_code
_entity_poly.pdbx_strand_id
1 'polypeptide(L)'
;KLEEFLNLKQLKTSLREDVLLDYYTAGFCWAKEMNFSLMQLSRFMDLLHFVLENLSDKHMSIGENLKELGKAMTGIEETDSERAGDLNFFSIEQTKAIIDYLTISLFKHYKLYEYLFHSLREELVMSNE
;
A
#
# COMPACT_ATOMS: atom_id res chain seq x y z
N LYS A 1 4.15 18.47 -2.46
CA LYS A 1 3.03 17.74 -3.11
C LYS A 1 3.15 16.24 -2.79
N LEU A 2 2.09 15.44 -2.91
CA LEU A 2 2.14 14.00 -2.57
C LEU A 2 3.22 13.25 -3.38
N GLU A 3 3.37 13.60 -4.65
CA GLU A 3 4.44 13.11 -5.54
C GLU A 3 5.87 13.28 -4.97
N GLU A 4 6.15 14.43 -4.35
CA GLU A 4 7.47 14.74 -3.76
C GLU A 4 7.70 13.93 -2.48
N PHE A 5 6.65 13.75 -1.67
CA PHE A 5 6.72 12.96 -0.43
C PHE A 5 6.97 11.48 -0.74
N LEU A 6 6.34 10.96 -1.79
CA LEU A 6 6.53 9.61 -2.30
C LEU A 6 7.81 9.45 -3.13
N ASN A 7 8.59 10.53 -3.32
CA ASN A 7 9.82 10.56 -4.12
C ASN A 7 9.64 10.03 -5.56
N LEU A 8 8.49 10.33 -6.18
CA LEU A 8 8.15 9.96 -7.56
C LEU A 8 8.79 10.98 -8.53
N LYS A 9 9.71 10.53 -9.40
CA LYS A 9 10.55 11.41 -10.25
C LYS A 9 10.20 11.35 -11.73
N GLN A 10 9.45 10.33 -12.13
CA GLN A 10 9.16 9.94 -13.50
C GLN A 10 7.65 9.83 -13.77
N LEU A 11 6.78 10.50 -13.00
CA LEU A 11 5.32 10.46 -13.18
C LEU A 11 4.83 10.60 -14.64
N LYS A 12 5.51 11.42 -15.45
CA LYS A 12 5.13 11.62 -16.87
C LYS A 12 5.47 10.46 -17.80
N THR A 13 6.35 9.55 -17.36
CA THR A 13 6.95 8.51 -18.19
C THR A 13 6.84 7.12 -17.57
N SER A 14 6.50 7.01 -16.29
CA SER A 14 6.39 5.76 -15.55
C SER A 14 4.94 5.48 -15.18
N LEU A 15 4.34 4.51 -15.87
CA LEU A 15 3.02 3.98 -15.51
C LEU A 15 3.00 3.49 -14.05
N ARG A 16 4.11 2.95 -13.56
CA ARG A 16 4.24 2.51 -12.17
C ARG A 16 4.08 3.67 -11.20
N GLU A 17 4.80 4.76 -11.40
CA GLU A 17 4.69 5.92 -10.51
C GLU A 17 3.31 6.58 -10.57
N ASP A 18 2.68 6.62 -11.75
CA ASP A 18 1.33 7.16 -11.92
C ASP A 18 0.30 6.33 -11.14
N VAL A 19 0.34 5.00 -11.28
CA VAL A 19 -0.52 4.09 -10.51
C VAL A 19 -0.26 4.17 -9.00
N LEU A 20 1.00 4.37 -8.58
CA LEU A 20 1.33 4.59 -7.17
C LEU A 20 0.70 5.87 -6.64
N LEU A 21 0.80 6.97 -7.39
CA LEU A 21 0.20 8.24 -7.01
C LEU A 21 -1.32 8.12 -6.89
N ASP A 22 -1.98 7.44 -7.84
CA ASP A 22 -3.41 7.16 -7.80
C ASP A 22 -3.80 6.31 -6.58
N TYR A 23 -3.03 5.25 -6.29
CA TYR A 23 -3.26 4.38 -5.14
C TYR A 23 -3.26 5.16 -3.81
N TYR A 24 -2.23 5.98 -3.58
CA TYR A 24 -2.12 6.77 -2.36
C TYR A 24 -3.13 7.92 -2.31
N THR A 25 -3.44 8.55 -3.45
CA THR A 25 -4.44 9.63 -3.53
C THR A 25 -5.83 9.09 -3.23
N ALA A 26 -6.21 7.95 -3.81
CA ALA A 26 -7.48 7.30 -3.55
C ALA A 26 -7.61 6.89 -2.06
N GLY A 27 -6.55 6.32 -1.49
CA GLY A 27 -6.51 5.98 -0.06
C GLY A 27 -6.70 7.20 0.83
N PHE A 28 -5.95 8.26 0.59
CA PHE A 28 -6.06 9.50 1.34
C PHE A 28 -7.47 10.10 1.27
N CYS A 29 -8.06 10.16 0.08
CA CYS A 29 -9.43 10.65 -0.11
C CYS A 29 -10.45 9.82 0.66
N TRP A 30 -10.38 8.49 0.55
CA TRP A 30 -11.26 7.58 1.29
C TRP A 30 -11.14 7.76 2.81
N ALA A 31 -9.91 7.86 3.34
CA ALA A 31 -9.70 8.07 4.77
C ALA A 31 -10.27 9.42 5.26
N LYS A 32 -10.24 10.46 4.41
CA LYS A 32 -10.91 11.73 4.70
C LYS A 32 -12.43 11.60 4.72
N GLU A 33 -13.03 10.85 3.80
CA GLU A 33 -14.48 10.56 3.81
C GLU A 33 -14.91 9.80 5.07
N MET A 34 -14.04 8.92 5.57
CA MET A 34 -14.23 8.20 6.84
C MET A 34 -14.00 9.07 8.09
N ASN A 35 -13.69 10.36 7.93
CA ASN A 35 -13.43 11.33 9.00
C ASN A 35 -12.33 10.88 9.98
N PHE A 36 -11.28 10.25 9.46
CA PHE A 36 -10.12 9.88 10.30
C PHE A 36 -9.45 11.14 10.87
N SER A 37 -9.09 11.06 12.15
CA SER A 37 -8.21 12.06 12.78
C SER A 37 -6.86 12.09 12.07
N LEU A 38 -6.06 13.14 12.27
CA LEU A 38 -4.73 13.23 11.67
C LEU A 38 -3.84 12.03 12.03
N MET A 39 -3.93 11.55 13.27
CA MET A 39 -3.20 10.36 13.73
C MET A 39 -3.67 9.10 12.98
N GLN A 40 -4.98 8.89 12.91
CA GLN A 40 -5.56 7.76 12.18
C GLN A 40 -5.23 7.81 10.68
N LEU A 41 -5.23 9.01 10.08
CA LEU A 41 -4.85 9.21 8.69
C LEU A 41 -3.39 8.78 8.46
N SER A 42 -2.46 9.22 9.31
CA SER A 42 -1.04 8.80 9.22
C SER A 42 -0.91 7.28 9.29
N ARG A 43 -1.53 6.65 10.30
CA ARG A 43 -1.50 5.20 10.52
C ARG A 43 -2.08 4.43 9.34
N PHE A 44 -3.19 4.92 8.79
CA PHE A 44 -3.79 4.31 7.61
C PHE A 44 -2.88 4.43 6.37
N MET A 45 -2.21 5.58 6.16
CA MET A 45 -1.25 5.73 5.07
C MET A 45 -0.03 4.81 5.24
N ASP A 46 0.45 4.63 6.48
CA ASP A 46 1.51 3.68 6.80
C ASP A 46 1.06 2.24 6.52
N LEU A 47 -0.21 1.91 6.79
CA LEU A 47 -0.78 0.60 6.47
C LEU A 47 -0.88 0.36 4.96
N LEU A 48 -1.30 1.35 4.17
CA LEU A 48 -1.29 1.28 2.71
C LEU A 48 0.11 1.03 2.18
N HIS A 49 1.09 1.76 2.70
CA HIS A 49 2.49 1.56 2.32
C HIS A 49 2.98 0.18 2.72
N PHE A 50 2.68 -0.29 3.93
CA PHE A 50 3.06 -1.61 4.42
C PHE A 50 2.56 -2.75 3.52
N VAL A 51 1.26 -2.76 3.17
CA VAL A 51 0.72 -3.83 2.32
C VAL A 51 1.26 -3.76 0.90
N LEU A 52 1.58 -2.56 0.41
CA LEU A 52 2.15 -2.38 -0.91
C LEU A 52 3.61 -2.82 -0.97
N GLU A 53 4.41 -2.45 0.03
CA GLU A 53 5.82 -2.83 0.20
C GLU A 53 5.98 -4.36 0.27
N ASN A 54 5.07 -5.04 0.97
CA ASN A 54 5.04 -6.50 1.02
C ASN A 54 4.93 -7.13 -0.38
N LEU A 55 4.17 -6.51 -1.28
CA LEU A 55 4.03 -6.95 -2.66
C LEU A 55 5.20 -6.49 -3.55
N SER A 56 5.59 -5.22 -3.46
CA SER A 56 6.55 -4.60 -4.37
C SER A 56 7.98 -5.00 -4.05
N ASP A 57 8.40 -4.97 -2.79
CA ASP A 57 9.81 -5.09 -2.43
C ASP A 57 10.10 -6.48 -1.87
N LYS A 58 9.12 -7.06 -1.16
CA LYS A 58 9.26 -8.37 -0.51
C LYS A 58 8.70 -9.52 -1.35
N HIS A 59 8.11 -9.23 -2.51
CA HIS A 59 7.54 -10.21 -3.44
C HIS A 59 6.56 -11.21 -2.79
N MET A 60 5.88 -10.80 -1.72
CA MET A 60 4.97 -11.69 -1.00
C MET A 60 3.77 -12.05 -1.86
N SER A 61 3.34 -13.30 -1.78
CA SER A 61 2.05 -13.72 -2.28
C SER A 61 0.92 -13.01 -1.52
N ILE A 62 -0.28 -12.97 -2.12
CA ILE A 62 -1.47 -12.42 -1.47
C ILE A 62 -1.74 -13.08 -0.11
N GLY A 63 -1.51 -14.39 0.01
CA GLY A 63 -1.71 -15.12 1.26
C GLY A 63 -0.71 -14.73 2.34
N GLU A 64 0.56 -14.55 1.99
CA GLU A 64 1.60 -14.07 2.92
C GLU A 64 1.33 -12.64 3.36
N ASN A 65 0.95 -11.76 2.43
CA ASN A 65 0.65 -10.36 2.75
C ASN A 65 -0.59 -10.22 3.65
N LEU A 66 -1.65 -11.01 3.40
CA LEU A 66 -2.82 -11.07 4.30
C LEU A 66 -2.46 -11.60 5.69
N LYS A 67 -1.52 -12.55 5.78
CA LYS A 67 -1.02 -13.07 7.06
C LYS A 67 -0.25 -11.99 7.82
N GLU A 68 0.66 -11.27 7.17
CA GLU A 68 1.42 -10.17 7.78
C GLU A 68 0.50 -9.00 8.17
N LEU A 69 -0.52 -8.70 7.35
CA LEU A 69 -1.57 -7.76 7.72
C LEU A 69 -2.28 -8.21 9.00
N GLY A 70 -2.71 -9.47 9.08
CA GLY A 70 -3.34 -10.00 10.29
C GLY A 70 -2.46 -9.88 11.55
N LYS A 71 -1.14 -10.08 11.43
CA LYS A 71 -0.19 -9.87 12.52
C LYS A 71 -0.09 -8.39 12.92
N ALA A 72 0.10 -7.51 11.95
CA ALA A 72 0.17 -6.06 12.17
C ALA A 72 -1.10 -5.52 12.84
N MET A 73 -2.27 -6.08 12.47
CA MET A 73 -3.57 -5.71 13.03
C MET A 73 -3.80 -6.24 14.45
N THR A 74 -3.21 -7.37 14.83
CA THR A 74 -3.35 -7.96 16.17
C THR A 74 -2.29 -7.49 17.16
N GLY A 75 -1.28 -6.75 16.69
CA GLY A 75 -0.19 -6.23 17.52
C GLY A 75 0.76 -7.30 18.06
N ILE A 76 0.68 -8.53 17.53
CA ILE A 76 1.57 -9.63 17.89
C ILE A 76 2.78 -9.56 16.94
N GLU A 77 3.81 -8.80 17.32
CA GLU A 77 5.14 -8.97 16.74
C GLU A 77 6.09 -9.57 17.78
N GLU A 78 6.60 -10.76 17.46
CA GLU A 78 7.86 -11.26 18.01
C GLU A 78 8.98 -10.40 17.41
N THR A 79 9.74 -9.70 18.26
CA THR A 79 11.00 -8.95 18.01
C THR A 79 10.92 -7.46 17.60
N ASP A 80 11.32 -6.60 18.55
CA ASP A 80 12.12 -5.36 18.42
C ASP A 80 11.81 -4.31 17.34
N SER A 81 10.54 -4.08 17.00
CA SER A 81 10.11 -2.92 16.20
C SER A 81 9.03 -2.14 16.95
N GLU A 82 9.16 -0.82 17.03
CA GLU A 82 8.19 0.12 17.66
C GLU A 82 6.81 0.17 16.95
N ARG A 83 6.47 -0.86 16.16
CA ARG A 83 5.34 -0.92 15.23
C ARG A 83 4.14 -1.70 15.76
N ALA A 84 4.23 -2.24 16.98
CA ALA A 84 3.16 -3.01 17.60
C ALA A 84 1.96 -2.14 17.99
N GLY A 85 0.82 -2.34 17.30
CA GLY A 85 -0.49 -1.83 17.68
C GLY A 85 -1.08 -0.71 16.81
N ASP A 86 -0.75 -0.67 15.51
CA ASP A 86 -1.18 0.41 14.60
C ASP A 86 -2.71 0.59 14.54
N LEU A 87 -3.47 -0.51 14.73
CA LEU A 87 -4.93 -0.48 14.70
C LEU A 87 -5.65 -0.26 16.04
N ASN A 88 -4.96 -0.22 17.18
CA ASN A 88 -5.60 0.10 18.47
C ASN A 88 -6.23 1.52 18.50
N PHE A 89 -5.88 2.35 17.52
CA PHE A 89 -6.41 3.69 17.31
C PHE A 89 -7.70 3.74 16.49
N PHE A 90 -8.16 2.61 15.93
CA PHE A 90 -9.39 2.53 15.14
C PHE A 90 -10.46 1.73 15.90
N SER A 91 -11.72 2.14 15.75
CA SER A 91 -12.84 1.32 16.25
C SER A 91 -12.94 0.00 15.48
N ILE A 92 -13.70 -0.96 16.00
CA ILE A 92 -13.95 -2.24 15.32
C ILE A 92 -14.56 -2.01 13.93
N GLU A 93 -15.48 -1.04 13.80
CA GLU A 93 -16.13 -0.66 12.55
C GLU A 93 -15.13 -0.03 11.58
N GLN A 94 -14.26 0.86 12.06
CA GLN A 94 -13.21 1.47 11.25
C GLN A 94 -12.20 0.42 10.75
N THR A 95 -11.80 -0.50 11.62
CA THR A 95 -10.91 -1.62 11.25
C THR A 95 -11.53 -2.50 10.17
N LYS A 96 -12.82 -2.85 10.29
CA LYS A 96 -13.54 -3.58 9.23
C LYS A 96 -13.56 -2.80 7.91
N ALA A 97 -13.88 -1.51 7.96
CA ALA A 97 -13.90 -0.65 6.78
C ALA A 97 -12.51 -0.54 6.11
N ILE A 98 -11.43 -0.50 6.90
CA ILE A 98 -10.05 -0.53 6.40
C ILE A 98 -9.76 -1.86 5.69
N ILE A 99 -10.10 -3.00 6.30
CA ILE A 99 -9.92 -4.32 5.67
C ILE A 99 -10.70 -4.41 4.36
N ASP A 100 -11.94 -3.95 4.35
CA ASP A 100 -12.78 -3.92 3.15
C ASP A 100 -12.15 -3.03 2.06
N TYR A 101 -11.67 -1.84 2.43
CA TYR A 101 -10.97 -0.94 1.53
C TYR A 101 -9.71 -1.58 0.93
N LEU A 102 -8.83 -2.16 1.74
CA LEU A 102 -7.62 -2.84 1.28
C LEU A 102 -7.94 -4.02 0.35
N THR A 103 -9.03 -4.72 0.66
CA THR A 103 -9.53 -5.83 -0.15
C THR A 103 -9.91 -5.38 -1.55
N ILE A 104 -10.70 -4.30 -1.67
CA ILE A 104 -11.16 -3.82 -2.98
C ILE A 104 -10.08 -3.05 -3.75
N SER A 105 -9.20 -2.33 -3.06
CA SER A 105 -8.23 -1.41 -3.70
C SER A 105 -6.94 -2.12 -4.13
N LEU A 106 -6.42 -3.03 -3.31
CA LEU A 106 -5.15 -3.72 -3.55
C LEU A 106 -5.35 -5.22 -3.78
N PHE A 107 -5.92 -5.94 -2.82
CA PHE A 107 -5.90 -7.41 -2.84
C PHE A 107 -6.71 -8.02 -3.98
N LYS A 108 -7.84 -7.42 -4.37
CA LYS A 108 -8.60 -7.85 -5.56
C LYS A 108 -7.81 -7.69 -6.86
N HIS A 109 -6.85 -6.77 -6.88
CA HIS A 109 -6.02 -6.43 -8.03
C HIS A 109 -4.56 -6.89 -7.85
N TYR A 110 -4.29 -7.81 -6.92
CA TYR A 110 -2.92 -8.17 -6.51
C TYR A 110 -2.02 -8.57 -7.67
N LYS A 111 -2.53 -9.39 -8.60
CA LYS A 111 -1.78 -9.84 -9.78
C LYS A 111 -1.47 -8.71 -10.76
N LEU A 112 -2.33 -7.68 -10.83
CA LEU A 112 -2.08 -6.50 -11.66
C LEU A 112 -0.95 -5.66 -11.08
N TYR A 113 -0.98 -5.42 -9.76
CA TYR A 113 0.12 -4.73 -9.08
C TYR A 113 1.41 -5.55 -9.13
N GLU A 114 1.36 -6.88 -8.97
CA GLU A 114 2.51 -7.75 -9.14
C GLU A 114 3.12 -7.62 -10.54
N TYR A 115 2.28 -7.60 -11.59
CA TYR A 115 2.75 -7.32 -12.94
C TYR A 115 3.35 -5.91 -13.07
N LEU A 116 2.73 -4.90 -12.47
CA LEU A 116 3.23 -3.52 -12.52
C LEU A 116 4.63 -3.38 -11.89
N PHE A 117 4.88 -4.05 -10.76
CA PHE A 117 6.16 -3.99 -10.06
C PHE A 117 7.23 -4.89 -10.67
N HIS A 118 6.82 -6.06 -11.20
CA HIS A 118 7.74 -7.15 -11.54
C HIS A 118 7.79 -7.50 -13.02
N SER A 119 6.94 -6.90 -13.87
CA SER A 119 7.06 -7.10 -15.31
C SER A 119 8.32 -6.40 -15.84
N LEU A 120 9.11 -7.16 -16.58
CA LEU A 120 10.41 -6.79 -17.14
C LEU A 120 10.32 -5.74 -18.29
N ARG A 121 9.30 -4.88 -18.27
CA ARG A 121 9.03 -3.91 -19.35
C ARG A 121 9.52 -2.52 -18.97
N GLU A 122 10.81 -2.42 -18.68
CA GLU A 122 11.60 -1.24 -19.04
C GLU A 122 12.42 -1.62 -20.28
N GLU A 123 11.93 -1.18 -21.43
CA GLU A 123 12.65 -0.98 -22.70
C GLU A 123 14.13 -1.44 -22.79
N LEU A 124 14.34 -2.72 -23.12
CA LEU A 124 15.53 -3.17 -23.85
C LEU A 124 15.12 -3.66 -25.26
N VAL A 125 14.55 -2.74 -26.04
CA VAL A 125 14.55 -2.84 -27.51
C VAL A 125 15.07 -1.52 -28.07
N MET A 126 16.33 -1.22 -27.77
CA MET A 126 17.17 -0.48 -28.72
C MET A 126 17.86 -1.52 -29.60
N SER A 127 17.08 -2.16 -30.45
CA SER A 127 17.61 -2.76 -31.68
C SER A 127 17.48 -1.67 -32.74
N ASN A 128 18.53 -0.87 -32.91
CA ASN A 128 18.75 -0.19 -34.18
C ASN A 128 20.12 -0.66 -34.68
N GLU A 129 20.05 -1.30 -35.84
CA GLU A 129 21.14 -1.80 -36.68
C GLU A 129 22.17 -0.71 -37.05
#